data_AF-A0AAU9WN20-F1
#
_entry.id   AF-A0AAU9WN20-F1
#
_cell.length_a   1.000
_cell.length_b   1.000
_cell.length_c   1.000
_cell.angle_alpha   90.00
_cell.angle_beta   90.00
_cell.angle_gamma   90.00
#
_symmetry.space_group_name_H-M   'P 1'
#
loop_
_entity.id
_entity.type
_entity.pdbx_description
1 polymer ?
#
loop_
_entity_poly.entity_id
_entity_poly.type
_entity_poly.pdbx_seq_one_letter_code
_entity_poly.pdbx_strand_id
1 'polypeptide(L)'
;MDFLSNRSNASQLVTLYLDSKPITVLCQMGDFGCGDGGWTPVIKTDGNKATFDYDSHYWSDKNQYNIPGGRTGFDSQETKLPTYWNTPFSKICLGMKISGQLRFIVINKEANSLLSLIADGIWRASSLGRNEWKNLIGEQGSLQPNCNKEGFNAVGTSSDNSKARIGYIANEQNDCASCDSRIGFGTGGRPNNSNTCGNAALHSSDNGDRNIKAMGYILVQ
;
A
#
# COMPACT_ATOMS: atom_id res chain seq x y z
N MET A 1 -8.82 42.01 2.68
CA MET A 1 -9.92 41.06 2.41
C MET A 1 -9.27 39.70 2.29
N ASP A 2 -9.11 39.02 3.42
CA ASP A 2 -8.50 37.70 3.44
C ASP A 2 -9.54 36.69 2.96
N PHE A 3 -9.30 36.11 1.78
CA PHE A 3 -10.03 34.95 1.31
C PHE A 3 -9.73 33.80 2.26
N LEU A 4 -10.62 33.60 3.25
CA LEU A 4 -10.81 32.33 3.91
C LEU A 4 -11.14 31.31 2.80
N SER A 5 -10.11 30.61 2.33
CA SER A 5 -10.23 29.41 1.51
C SER A 5 -11.14 28.46 2.28
N ASN A 6 -12.39 28.36 1.81
CA ASN A 6 -13.39 27.45 2.34
C ASN A 6 -12.91 26.03 1.99
N ARG A 7 -11.99 25.47 2.77
CA ARG A 7 -11.46 24.12 2.55
C ARG A 7 -12.60 23.16 2.81
N SER A 8 -13.19 22.64 1.73
CA SER A 8 -14.18 21.58 1.80
C SER A 8 -13.56 20.36 2.49
N ASN A 9 -14.22 19.87 3.54
CA ASN A 9 -13.92 18.58 4.16
C ASN A 9 -14.50 17.40 3.37
N ALA A 10 -15.25 17.66 2.29
CA ALA A 10 -15.77 16.61 1.43
C ALA A 10 -14.77 16.26 0.33
N SER A 11 -14.55 14.96 0.12
CA SER A 11 -13.77 14.44 -1.01
C SER A 11 -14.28 14.99 -2.33
N GLN A 12 -13.37 15.40 -3.21
CA GLN A 12 -13.71 16.14 -4.42
C GLN A 12 -12.84 15.73 -5.60
N LEU A 13 -13.42 15.78 -6.80
CA LEU A 13 -12.68 15.61 -8.04
C LEU A 13 -11.83 16.85 -8.29
N VAL A 14 -10.52 16.65 -8.43
CA VAL A 14 -9.55 17.70 -8.72
C VAL A 14 -8.83 17.37 -10.01
N THR A 15 -8.65 18.36 -10.87
CA THR A 15 -7.80 18.24 -12.06
C THR A 15 -6.40 18.72 -11.73
N LEU A 16 -5.44 17.80 -11.77
CA LEU A 16 -4.02 18.04 -11.59
C LEU A 16 -3.35 18.16 -12.96
N TYR A 17 -2.36 19.03 -13.10
CA TYR A 17 -1.53 19.14 -14.30
C TYR A 17 -0.19 18.47 -14.03
N LEU A 18 -0.02 17.24 -14.53
CA LEU A 18 1.18 16.42 -14.33
C LEU A 18 1.83 16.15 -15.69
N ASP A 19 3.13 16.41 -15.82
CA ASP A 19 3.86 16.34 -17.12
C ASP A 19 3.15 17.14 -18.23
N SER A 20 2.62 18.32 -17.91
CA SER A 20 1.81 19.17 -18.81
C SER A 20 0.52 18.52 -19.34
N LYS A 21 0.05 17.44 -18.71
CA LYS A 21 -1.21 16.76 -19.06
C LYS A 21 -2.21 16.85 -17.91
N PRO A 22 -3.48 17.20 -18.17
CA PRO A 22 -4.50 17.20 -17.14
C PRO A 22 -4.90 15.77 -16.77
N ILE A 23 -5.02 15.50 -15.48
CA ILE A 23 -5.63 14.29 -14.94
C ILE A 23 -6.62 14.64 -13.84
N THR A 24 -7.83 14.08 -13.92
CA THR A 24 -8.83 14.22 -12.87
C THR A 24 -8.76 13.03 -11.91
N VAL A 25 -8.56 13.33 -10.63
CA VAL A 25 -8.50 12.34 -9.54
C VAL A 25 -9.44 12.75 -8.40
N LEU A 26 -9.97 11.79 -7.65
CA LEU A 26 -10.74 12.06 -6.44
C LEU A 26 -9.79 12.19 -5.25
N CYS A 27 -9.49 13.42 -4.84
CA CYS A 27 -8.73 13.68 -3.62
C CYS A 27 -9.62 13.41 -2.41
N GLN A 28 -9.13 12.58 -1.48
CA GLN A 28 -9.85 12.32 -0.22
C GLN A 28 -9.57 13.46 0.74
N MET A 29 -10.62 14.11 1.22
CA MET A 29 -10.51 15.29 2.09
C MET A 29 -10.97 14.93 3.51
N GLY A 30 -10.34 15.56 4.51
CA GLY A 30 -10.65 15.36 5.92
C GLY A 30 -10.04 14.08 6.49
N ASP A 31 -10.23 13.87 7.80
CA ASP A 31 -9.74 12.67 8.47
C ASP A 31 -10.70 11.48 8.32
N PHE A 32 -10.35 10.56 7.43
CA PHE A 32 -11.02 9.26 7.24
C PHE A 32 -10.24 8.09 7.89
N GLY A 33 -9.27 8.39 8.76
CA GLY A 33 -8.36 7.42 9.38
C GLY A 33 -6.89 7.59 8.98
N CYS A 34 -6.58 8.59 8.16
CA CYS A 34 -5.20 8.93 7.79
C CYS A 34 -4.76 10.31 8.31
N GLY A 35 -5.62 11.01 9.04
CA GLY A 35 -5.39 12.38 9.49
C GLY A 35 -5.91 13.42 8.50
N ASP A 36 -6.02 14.64 9.00
CA ASP A 36 -6.60 15.77 8.27
C ASP A 36 -5.82 16.16 6.99
N GLY A 37 -6.54 16.82 6.09
CA GLY A 37 -5.99 17.40 4.86
C GLY A 37 -6.49 16.72 3.59
N GLY A 38 -5.77 16.93 2.50
CA GLY A 38 -6.06 16.33 1.20
C GLY A 38 -5.10 15.18 0.91
N TRP A 39 -5.66 14.02 0.60
CA TRP A 39 -4.92 12.81 0.27
C TRP A 39 -5.08 12.48 -1.21
N THR A 40 -3.96 12.46 -1.93
CA THR A 40 -3.93 12.22 -3.38
C THR A 40 -3.83 10.71 -3.65
N PRO A 41 -4.78 10.09 -4.38
CA PRO A 41 -4.70 8.68 -4.70
C PRO A 41 -3.57 8.41 -5.69
N VAL A 42 -2.93 7.25 -5.55
CA VAL A 42 -1.78 6.86 -6.36
C VAL A 42 -1.99 5.51 -7.02
N ILE A 43 -2.24 4.47 -6.21
CA ILE A 43 -2.50 3.11 -6.66
C ILE A 43 -3.71 2.57 -5.90
N LYS A 44 -4.53 1.80 -6.62
CA LYS A 44 -5.49 0.87 -6.03
C LYS A 44 -5.18 -0.53 -6.56
N THR A 45 -5.05 -1.51 -5.68
CA THR A 45 -4.63 -2.88 -6.02
C THR A 45 -5.64 -3.89 -5.47
N ASP A 46 -5.98 -4.91 -6.26
CA ASP A 46 -6.87 -5.99 -5.84
C ASP A 46 -6.03 -7.23 -5.54
N GLY A 47 -6.03 -7.68 -4.28
CA GLY A 47 -5.30 -8.86 -3.83
C GLY A 47 -5.66 -10.17 -4.55
N ASN A 48 -6.76 -10.19 -5.31
CA ASN A 48 -7.18 -11.29 -6.14
C ASN A 48 -6.58 -11.28 -7.55
N LYS A 49 -5.91 -10.19 -7.95
CA LYS A 49 -5.39 -9.99 -9.30
C LYS A 49 -3.87 -9.91 -9.29
N ALA A 50 -3.26 -10.40 -10.36
CA ALA A 50 -1.80 -10.36 -10.55
C ALA A 50 -1.29 -9.00 -11.03
N THR A 51 -2.16 -8.04 -11.38
CA THR A 51 -1.79 -6.73 -11.96
C THR A 51 -0.66 -6.05 -11.20
N PHE A 52 -0.75 -6.06 -9.88
CA PHE A 52 0.22 -5.45 -8.98
C PHE A 52 0.83 -6.48 -8.04
N ASP A 53 1.18 -7.68 -8.53
CA ASP A 53 2.09 -8.54 -7.77
C ASP A 53 3.45 -7.85 -7.53
N TYR A 54 4.27 -8.38 -6.62
CA TYR A 54 5.57 -7.79 -6.28
C TYR A 54 6.48 -7.56 -7.49
N ASP A 55 6.54 -8.50 -8.42
CA ASP A 55 7.46 -8.49 -9.56
C ASP A 55 6.89 -7.70 -10.77
N SER A 56 5.66 -7.18 -10.66
CA SER A 56 5.02 -6.35 -11.68
C SER A 56 5.84 -5.11 -12.04
N HIS A 57 6.07 -4.91 -13.35
CA HIS A 57 6.73 -3.74 -13.92
C HIS A 57 6.07 -2.40 -13.53
N TYR A 58 4.78 -2.42 -13.15
CA TYR A 58 4.07 -1.22 -12.70
C TYR A 58 4.68 -0.60 -11.44
N TRP A 59 5.49 -1.32 -10.65
CA TRP A 59 6.20 -0.72 -9.52
C TRP A 59 7.43 0.10 -9.93
N SER A 60 8.00 -0.16 -11.11
CA SER A 60 9.27 0.43 -11.56
C SER A 60 9.18 1.31 -12.80
N ASP A 61 7.99 1.48 -13.39
CA ASP A 61 7.79 2.27 -14.60
C ASP A 61 6.81 3.45 -14.44
N LYS A 62 6.64 4.22 -15.52
CA LYS A 62 5.66 5.32 -15.63
C LYS A 62 4.43 4.93 -16.46
N ASN A 63 4.15 3.63 -16.62
CA ASN A 63 2.96 3.17 -17.30
C ASN A 63 1.74 3.36 -16.40
N GLN A 64 0.64 3.81 -17.01
CA GLN A 64 -0.65 4.03 -16.37
C GLN A 64 -1.48 2.76 -16.41
N TYR A 65 -2.37 2.59 -15.43
CA TYR A 65 -3.36 1.50 -15.46
C TYR A 65 -4.72 2.02 -15.02
N ASN A 66 -5.76 1.78 -15.83
CA ASN A 66 -7.15 2.11 -15.53
C ASN A 66 -7.35 3.51 -14.89
N ILE A 67 -6.96 4.57 -15.60
CA ILE A 67 -7.07 5.96 -15.13
C ILE A 67 -8.46 6.36 -14.62
N PRO A 68 -9.59 5.93 -15.23
CA PRO A 68 -10.91 6.23 -14.69
C PRO A 68 -11.11 5.77 -13.25
N GLY A 69 -10.42 4.72 -12.80
CA GLY A 69 -10.45 4.25 -11.41
C GLY A 69 -9.90 5.26 -10.40
N GLY A 70 -9.15 6.28 -10.83
CA GLY A 70 -8.72 7.39 -9.99
C GLY A 70 -9.81 8.40 -9.65
N ARG A 71 -10.98 8.34 -10.31
CA ARG A 71 -12.10 9.29 -10.14
C ARG A 71 -13.11 8.84 -9.07
N THR A 72 -12.86 7.72 -8.42
CA THR A 72 -13.74 7.13 -7.43
C THR A 72 -13.00 6.91 -6.11
N GLY A 73 -13.74 6.78 -5.01
CA GLY A 73 -13.19 6.60 -3.67
C GLY A 73 -12.72 5.17 -3.41
N PHE A 74 -13.07 4.63 -2.24
CA PHE A 74 -12.66 3.29 -1.81
C PHE A 74 -13.54 2.18 -2.41
N ASP A 75 -13.55 2.11 -3.74
CA ASP A 75 -14.19 1.07 -4.56
C ASP A 75 -13.25 -0.09 -4.86
N SER A 76 -13.66 -1.04 -5.72
CA SER A 76 -12.90 -2.24 -6.06
C SER A 76 -12.26 -2.17 -7.46
N GLN A 77 -12.04 -0.96 -7.99
CA GLN A 77 -11.41 -0.77 -9.29
C GLN A 77 -9.91 -0.53 -9.10
N GLU A 78 -9.09 -1.41 -9.67
CA GLU A 78 -7.63 -1.23 -9.70
C GLU A 78 -7.24 0.01 -10.50
N THR A 79 -6.19 0.72 -10.09
CA THR A 79 -5.67 1.86 -10.84
C THR A 79 -4.19 2.09 -10.51
N LYS A 80 -3.46 2.66 -11.46
CA LYS A 80 -2.16 3.29 -11.25
C LYS A 80 -2.16 4.62 -11.99
N LEU A 81 -1.97 5.69 -11.22
CA LEU A 81 -2.09 7.06 -11.70
C LEU A 81 -0.70 7.72 -11.87
N PRO A 82 -0.56 8.72 -12.74
CA PRO A 82 0.63 9.58 -12.84
C PRO A 82 1.06 10.24 -11.53
N THR A 83 0.15 10.38 -10.57
CA THR A 83 0.49 10.80 -9.20
C THR A 83 1.52 9.86 -8.55
N TYR A 84 1.69 8.62 -9.01
CA TYR A 84 2.72 7.68 -8.56
C TYR A 84 4.16 8.16 -8.78
N TRP A 85 4.42 8.89 -9.86
CA TRP A 85 5.77 9.36 -10.21
C TRP A 85 5.92 10.88 -10.21
N ASN A 86 4.83 11.65 -10.07
CA ASN A 86 4.83 13.10 -10.15
C ASN A 86 4.40 13.82 -8.86
N THR A 87 4.17 13.10 -7.76
CA THR A 87 3.70 13.71 -6.50
C THR A 87 4.77 13.55 -5.42
N PRO A 88 5.49 14.61 -5.06
CA PRO A 88 6.25 14.67 -3.82
C PRO A 88 5.31 14.58 -2.62
N PHE A 89 5.76 13.94 -1.55
CA PHE A 89 4.96 13.76 -0.34
C PHE A 89 5.84 13.66 0.91
N SER A 90 5.20 13.84 2.06
CA SER A 90 5.77 13.66 3.40
C SER A 90 5.11 12.51 4.16
N LYS A 91 3.92 12.07 3.72
CA LYS A 91 3.17 10.96 4.32
C LYS A 91 2.57 10.05 3.27
N ILE A 92 2.42 8.78 3.63
CA ILE A 92 1.74 7.76 2.85
C ILE A 92 0.59 7.21 3.70
N CYS A 93 -0.61 7.24 3.16
CA CYS A 93 -1.79 6.61 3.72
C CYS A 93 -2.01 5.27 3.01
N LEU A 94 -2.01 4.20 3.78
CA LEU A 94 -2.23 2.84 3.31
C LEU A 94 -3.59 2.38 3.82
N GLY A 95 -4.45 1.95 2.92
CA GLY A 95 -5.79 1.47 3.25
C GLY A 95 -6.02 0.06 2.73
N MET A 96 -6.76 -0.75 3.49
CA MET A 96 -7.28 -2.04 3.02
C MET A 96 -8.79 -2.13 3.26
N LYS A 97 -9.50 -2.66 2.26
CA LYS A 97 -10.92 -3.05 2.37
C LYS A 97 -11.03 -4.56 2.39
N ILE A 98 -11.52 -5.09 3.52
CA ILE A 98 -11.72 -6.52 3.75
C ILE A 98 -13.16 -6.70 4.25
N SER A 99 -13.94 -7.53 3.57
CA SER A 99 -15.36 -7.77 3.91
C SER A 99 -16.18 -6.48 4.10
N GLY A 100 -15.91 -5.48 3.27
CA GLY A 100 -16.58 -4.17 3.32
C GLY A 100 -16.02 -3.17 4.33
N GLN A 101 -15.17 -3.60 5.27
CA GLN A 101 -14.56 -2.74 6.28
C GLN A 101 -13.27 -2.11 5.77
N LEU A 102 -13.17 -0.79 5.89
CA LEU A 102 -11.97 -0.02 5.57
C LEU A 102 -11.13 0.18 6.82
N ARG A 103 -9.83 -0.05 6.70
CA ARG A 103 -8.84 0.20 7.75
C ARG A 103 -7.63 0.88 7.14
N PHE A 104 -7.06 1.81 7.88
CA PHE A 104 -5.99 2.67 7.40
C PHE A 104 -4.83 2.73 8.40
N ILE A 105 -3.63 2.92 7.87
CA ILE A 105 -2.42 3.25 8.63
C ILE A 105 -1.64 4.33 7.87
N VAL A 106 -0.77 5.05 8.57
CA VAL A 106 0.01 6.16 8.00
C VAL A 106 1.49 5.93 8.23
N ILE A 107 2.29 6.08 7.17
CA ILE A 107 3.75 6.13 7.23
C ILE A 107 4.19 7.58 7.02
N ASN A 108 4.93 8.13 8.00
CA ASN A 108 5.64 9.39 7.81
C ASN A 108 6.95 9.11 7.04
N LYS A 109 6.98 9.50 5.76
CA LYS A 109 8.12 9.29 4.87
C LYS A 109 8.15 10.36 3.79
N GLU A 110 9.25 11.09 3.72
CA GLU A 110 9.48 12.05 2.65
C GLU A 110 10.08 11.35 1.41
N ALA A 111 9.54 11.65 0.24
CA ALA A 111 10.10 11.26 -1.05
C ALA A 111 9.58 12.16 -2.19
N ASN A 112 10.33 12.22 -3.29
CA ASN A 112 9.92 12.95 -4.49
C ASN A 112 8.74 12.29 -5.23
N SER A 113 8.56 10.98 -5.05
CA SER A 113 7.44 10.18 -5.57
C SER A 113 7.53 8.73 -5.07
N LEU A 114 6.44 7.95 -5.18
CA LEU A 114 6.47 6.54 -4.82
C LEU A 114 7.34 5.75 -5.80
N LEU A 115 7.37 6.13 -7.08
CA LEU A 115 8.32 5.59 -8.05
C LEU A 115 9.76 5.74 -7.56
N SER A 116 10.18 6.94 -7.16
CA SER A 116 11.56 7.17 -6.67
C SER A 116 11.90 6.41 -5.38
N LEU A 117 10.89 6.06 -4.60
CA LEU A 117 11.05 5.34 -3.33
C LEU A 117 11.11 3.81 -3.50
N ILE A 118 10.51 3.27 -4.57
CA ILE A 118 10.29 1.83 -4.76
C ILE A 118 11.11 1.26 -5.93
N ALA A 119 11.25 2.00 -7.03
CA ALA A 119 11.67 1.46 -8.32
C ALA A 119 13.07 0.83 -8.36
N ASP A 120 13.97 1.28 -7.48
CA ASP A 120 15.33 0.73 -7.41
C ASP A 120 15.43 -0.63 -6.70
N GLY A 121 14.33 -1.11 -6.13
CA GLY A 121 14.28 -2.39 -5.42
C GLY A 121 15.04 -2.40 -4.10
N ILE A 122 15.58 -1.27 -3.65
CA ILE A 122 16.36 -1.19 -2.40
C ILE A 122 15.39 -1.22 -1.22
N TRP A 123 15.68 -2.08 -0.24
CA TRP A 123 14.91 -2.14 1.00
C TRP A 123 15.10 -0.87 1.82
N ARG A 124 13.99 -0.30 2.29
CA ARG A 124 13.98 0.86 3.18
C ARG A 124 13.00 0.60 4.31
N ALA A 125 13.51 0.58 5.54
CA ALA A 125 12.68 0.35 6.72
C ALA A 125 11.65 1.48 6.93
N SER A 126 10.46 1.11 7.39
CA SER A 126 9.57 1.98 8.15
C SER A 126 9.80 1.75 9.66
N SER A 127 9.07 2.49 10.50
CA SER A 127 9.13 2.39 11.95
C SER A 127 7.73 2.29 12.56
N LEU A 128 6.81 1.61 11.90
CA LEU A 128 5.43 1.48 12.36
C LEU A 128 5.30 0.39 13.42
N GLY A 129 6.04 -0.69 13.26
CA GLY A 129 5.95 -1.87 14.09
C GLY A 129 4.79 -2.79 13.71
N ARG A 130 4.94 -4.05 14.14
CA ARG A 130 4.07 -5.18 13.78
C ARG A 130 2.58 -4.93 13.96
N ASN A 131 2.19 -4.39 15.12
CA ASN A 131 0.78 -4.22 15.47
C ASN A 131 0.09 -3.22 14.55
N GLU A 132 0.79 -2.18 14.12
CA GLU A 132 0.26 -1.20 13.19
C GLU A 132 -0.04 -1.84 11.83
N TRP A 133 0.88 -2.66 11.29
CA TRP A 133 0.60 -3.43 10.08
C TRP A 133 -0.60 -4.37 10.23
N LYS A 134 -0.77 -5.01 11.40
CA LYS A 134 -1.95 -5.85 11.69
C LYS A 134 -3.25 -5.05 11.74
N ASN A 135 -3.22 -3.75 12.07
CA ASN A 135 -4.41 -2.89 12.05
C ASN A 135 -5.04 -2.81 10.66
N LEU A 136 -4.29 -2.96 9.56
CA LEU A 136 -4.88 -3.03 8.20
C LEU A 136 -5.83 -4.23 8.02
N ILE A 137 -5.56 -5.33 8.72
CA ILE A 137 -6.32 -6.58 8.61
C ILE A 137 -7.42 -6.64 9.69
N GLY A 138 -7.17 -6.05 10.85
CA GLY A 138 -8.03 -6.13 12.02
C GLY A 138 -7.78 -7.41 12.82
N GLU A 139 -8.81 -7.89 13.53
CA GLU A 139 -8.72 -9.04 14.44
C GLU A 139 -8.22 -10.33 13.78
N GLN A 140 -8.33 -10.45 12.45
CA GLN A 140 -7.88 -11.62 11.71
C GLN A 140 -6.41 -11.57 11.30
N GLY A 141 -5.72 -10.45 11.52
CA GLY A 141 -4.31 -10.28 11.16
C GLY A 141 -3.44 -11.33 11.82
N SER A 142 -2.58 -11.98 11.02
CA SER A 142 -1.71 -13.05 11.46
C SER A 142 -0.33 -12.93 10.85
N LEU A 143 0.71 -13.12 11.65
CA LEU A 143 2.11 -13.12 11.21
C LEU A 143 2.87 -14.15 12.04
N GLN A 144 3.96 -14.70 11.52
CA GLN A 144 4.91 -15.49 12.33
C GLN A 144 5.69 -14.59 13.29
N PRO A 145 6.13 -15.10 14.46
CA PRO A 145 6.49 -14.25 15.59
C PRO A 145 7.79 -13.45 15.44
N ASN A 146 8.71 -13.90 14.59
CA ASN A 146 10.06 -13.37 14.45
C ASN A 146 10.28 -12.79 13.04
N CYS A 147 11.49 -12.30 12.76
CA CYS A 147 11.81 -11.44 11.62
C CYS A 147 10.82 -10.27 11.44
N ASN A 148 11.27 -9.04 11.71
CA ASN A 148 10.38 -7.88 11.71
C ASN A 148 10.74 -6.90 10.59
N LYS A 149 10.82 -7.41 9.35
CA LYS A 149 11.27 -6.60 8.21
C LYS A 149 10.08 -5.87 7.60
N GLU A 150 9.99 -4.57 7.89
CA GLU A 150 8.93 -3.68 7.41
C GLU A 150 9.43 -2.62 6.42
N GLY A 151 8.49 -1.97 5.75
CA GLY A 151 8.73 -0.80 4.90
C GLY A 151 8.63 -1.10 3.42
N PHE A 152 9.59 -0.61 2.65
CA PHE A 152 9.58 -0.65 1.18
C PHE A 152 10.53 -1.73 0.66
N ASN A 153 10.11 -2.47 -0.36
CA ASN A 153 10.85 -3.60 -0.94
C ASN A 153 11.32 -4.61 0.14
N ALA A 154 10.43 -4.93 1.08
CA ALA A 154 10.70 -5.95 2.10
C ALA A 154 10.66 -7.33 1.43
N VAL A 155 11.81 -8.00 1.34
CA VAL A 155 11.96 -9.33 0.72
C VAL A 155 12.88 -10.22 1.55
N GLY A 156 12.58 -11.52 1.58
CA GLY A 156 13.47 -12.55 2.10
C GLY A 156 14.67 -12.81 1.18
N THR A 157 15.48 -13.85 1.46
CA THR A 157 16.69 -14.13 0.66
C THR A 157 16.37 -14.83 -0.66
N SER A 158 15.48 -15.83 -0.64
CA SER A 158 15.09 -16.58 -1.84
C SER A 158 13.92 -15.91 -2.57
N SER A 159 13.84 -16.12 -3.88
CA SER A 159 12.81 -15.53 -4.75
C SER A 159 11.39 -16.01 -4.44
N ASP A 160 11.25 -17.17 -3.79
CA ASP A 160 9.97 -17.74 -3.38
C ASP A 160 9.52 -17.28 -1.99
N ASN A 161 10.36 -16.59 -1.22
CA ASN A 161 10.00 -16.13 0.13
C ASN A 161 9.02 -14.95 0.09
N SER A 162 8.37 -14.72 1.22
CA SER A 162 7.49 -13.58 1.44
C SER A 162 8.19 -12.29 1.04
N LYS A 163 7.46 -11.50 0.25
CA LYS A 163 7.92 -10.21 -0.27
C LYS A 163 6.77 -9.23 -0.36
N ALA A 164 7.08 -7.94 -0.18
CA ALA A 164 6.13 -6.83 -0.25
C ALA A 164 6.81 -5.56 -0.76
N ARG A 165 6.19 -4.87 -1.71
CA ARG A 165 6.67 -3.54 -2.17
C ARG A 165 6.46 -2.48 -1.11
N ILE A 166 5.35 -2.55 -0.39
CA ILE A 166 5.08 -1.78 0.82
C ILE A 166 4.43 -2.75 1.81
N GLY A 167 5.13 -3.13 2.87
CA GLY A 167 4.62 -4.16 3.76
C GLY A 167 5.54 -4.59 4.88
N TYR A 168 5.11 -5.66 5.53
CA TYR A 168 5.79 -6.35 6.60
C TYR A 168 5.95 -7.82 6.20
N ILE A 169 7.16 -8.37 6.34
CA ILE A 169 7.40 -9.81 6.22
C ILE A 169 7.92 -10.35 7.55
N ALA A 170 7.50 -11.56 7.88
CA ALA A 170 7.85 -12.22 9.13
C ALA A 170 8.13 -13.71 8.91
N ASN A 171 8.72 -14.32 9.94
CA ASN A 171 9.23 -15.69 9.93
C ASN A 171 9.17 -16.28 11.34
N GLU A 172 9.29 -17.59 11.53
CA GLU A 172 9.47 -18.17 12.87
C GLU A 172 10.93 -18.14 13.35
N GLN A 173 11.90 -17.98 12.44
CA GLN A 173 13.30 -17.72 12.81
C GLN A 173 13.61 -16.23 12.98
N ASN A 174 14.71 -15.93 13.67
CA ASN A 174 15.14 -14.56 13.93
C ASN A 174 15.65 -13.85 12.66
N ASP A 175 16.26 -14.58 11.75
CA ASP A 175 16.68 -14.04 10.46
C ASP A 175 15.50 -13.94 9.49
N CYS A 176 15.63 -13.01 8.55
CA CYS A 176 14.65 -12.78 7.51
C CYS A 176 14.98 -13.53 6.22
N ALA A 177 15.74 -14.64 6.28
CA ALA A 177 16.16 -15.32 5.07
C ALA A 177 15.04 -16.15 4.47
N SER A 178 14.18 -16.77 5.29
CA SER A 178 13.15 -17.74 4.88
C SER A 178 11.71 -17.31 5.14
N CYS A 179 11.44 -16.00 5.26
CA CYS A 179 10.11 -15.47 5.60
C CYS A 179 9.00 -16.09 4.76
N ASP A 180 7.92 -16.48 5.42
CA ASP A 180 6.74 -17.09 4.82
C ASP A 180 5.43 -16.63 5.48
N SER A 181 5.47 -15.46 6.12
CA SER A 181 4.28 -14.66 6.44
C SER A 181 4.48 -13.19 6.11
N ARG A 182 3.37 -12.50 5.78
CA ARG A 182 3.40 -11.11 5.35
C ARG A 182 2.06 -10.39 5.46
N ILE A 183 2.15 -9.06 5.53
CA ILE A 183 1.05 -8.11 5.32
C ILE A 183 1.55 -7.03 4.34
N GLY A 184 0.78 -6.66 3.33
CA GLY A 184 1.16 -5.50 2.52
C GLY A 184 0.49 -5.38 1.18
N PHE A 185 1.11 -4.56 0.34
CA PHE A 185 0.73 -4.19 -1.01
C PHE A 185 1.87 -4.58 -1.96
N GLY A 186 1.54 -5.04 -3.16
CA GLY A 186 2.56 -5.52 -4.08
C GLY A 186 3.28 -6.73 -3.51
N THR A 187 2.53 -7.72 -3.05
CA THR A 187 3.08 -8.88 -2.36
C THR A 187 3.20 -10.10 -3.26
N GLY A 188 4.00 -11.08 -2.83
CA GLY A 188 4.20 -12.34 -3.53
C GLY A 188 4.92 -13.37 -2.67
N GLY A 189 5.28 -14.50 -3.27
CA GLY A 189 5.98 -15.60 -2.60
C GLY A 189 5.14 -16.34 -1.55
N ARG A 190 5.82 -17.13 -0.72
CA ARG A 190 5.25 -17.95 0.35
C ARG A 190 4.48 -17.09 1.36
N PRO A 191 3.35 -17.58 1.89
CA PRO A 191 2.82 -18.92 1.69
C PRO A 191 1.94 -19.05 0.44
N ASN A 192 1.49 -17.93 -0.14
CA ASN A 192 0.61 -17.95 -1.31
C ASN A 192 0.98 -16.85 -2.31
N ASN A 193 1.62 -17.20 -3.43
CA ASN A 193 2.09 -16.21 -4.41
C ASN A 193 0.94 -15.40 -5.06
N SER A 194 -0.29 -15.92 -5.11
CA SER A 194 -1.43 -15.27 -5.76
C SER A 194 -2.08 -14.16 -4.92
N ASN A 195 -1.68 -13.99 -3.66
CA ASN A 195 -2.15 -12.92 -2.81
C ASN A 195 -1.21 -11.72 -2.97
N THR A 196 -1.67 -10.71 -3.72
CA THR A 196 -0.88 -9.52 -4.09
C THR A 196 -1.13 -8.33 -3.17
N CYS A 197 -2.18 -8.38 -2.35
CA CYS A 197 -2.53 -7.36 -1.36
C CYS A 197 -3.37 -7.98 -0.23
N GLY A 198 -2.96 -7.78 1.01
CA GLY A 198 -3.63 -8.32 2.19
C GLY A 198 -2.65 -9.01 3.15
N ASN A 199 -3.07 -10.14 3.73
CA ASN A 199 -2.31 -10.92 4.70
C ASN A 199 -2.23 -12.39 4.31
N ALA A 200 -1.03 -12.95 4.29
CA ALA A 200 -0.81 -14.37 4.09
C ALA A 200 0.18 -14.86 5.15
N ALA A 201 -0.20 -15.87 5.92
CA ALA A 201 0.61 -16.40 7.02
C ALA A 201 0.28 -17.88 7.21
N LEU A 202 1.32 -18.71 7.35
CA LEU A 202 1.23 -20.13 7.71
C LEU A 202 2.20 -20.42 8.85
N HIS A 203 2.23 -21.66 9.32
CA HIS A 203 3.29 -22.21 10.18
C HIS A 203 3.49 -21.45 11.51
N SER A 204 2.70 -21.82 12.53
CA SER A 204 2.83 -21.26 13.90
C SER A 204 2.70 -19.74 13.96
N SER A 205 1.88 -19.17 13.08
CA SER A 205 1.56 -17.75 13.09
C SER A 205 0.72 -17.36 14.32
N ASP A 206 0.89 -16.12 14.79
CA ASP A 206 0.34 -15.62 16.06
C ASP A 206 -1.20 -15.57 16.14
N ASN A 207 -1.88 -15.71 15.00
CA ASN A 207 -3.35 -15.80 14.91
C ASN A 207 -3.78 -16.90 13.93
N GLY A 208 -3.01 -17.99 13.88
CA GLY A 208 -3.25 -19.14 13.01
C GLY A 208 -3.06 -18.85 11.51
N ASP A 209 -3.35 -19.86 10.71
CA ASP A 209 -3.17 -19.79 9.26
C ASP A 209 -4.19 -18.82 8.63
N ARG A 210 -3.69 -17.92 7.76
CA ARG A 210 -4.49 -16.90 7.09
C ARG A 210 -4.07 -16.74 5.63
N ASN A 211 -5.06 -16.53 4.77
CA ASN A 211 -4.86 -16.04 3.41
C ASN A 211 -5.99 -15.08 3.07
N ILE A 212 -5.85 -13.84 3.53
CA ILE A 212 -6.83 -12.77 3.41
C ILE A 212 -6.37 -11.87 2.26
N LYS A 213 -7.20 -11.78 1.22
CA LYS A 213 -7.01 -10.86 0.10
C LYS A 213 -7.81 -9.59 0.35
N ALA A 214 -7.22 -8.44 0.07
CA ALA A 214 -7.82 -7.14 0.30
C ALA A 214 -7.85 -6.31 -1.00
N MET A 215 -8.79 -5.37 -1.08
CA MET A 215 -8.61 -4.23 -1.97
C MET A 215 -7.74 -3.20 -1.25
N GLY A 216 -6.58 -2.89 -1.80
CA GLY A 216 -5.61 -1.95 -1.26
C GLY A 216 -5.70 -0.57 -1.89
N TYR A 217 -5.47 0.47 -1.09
CA TYR A 217 -5.43 1.87 -1.49
C TYR A 217 -4.12 2.49 -0.99
N ILE A 218 -3.42 3.17 -1.89
CA ILE A 218 -2.20 3.93 -1.58
C ILE A 218 -2.46 5.39 -1.95
N LEU A 219 -2.39 6.26 -0.95
CA LEU A 219 -2.55 7.70 -1.09
C LEU A 219 -1.37 8.43 -0.47
N VAL A 220 -1.11 9.66 -0.90
CA VAL A 220 0.01 10.47 -0.43
C VAL A 220 -0.41 11.90 -0.09
N GLN A 221 0.31 12.51 0.86
CA GLN A 221 0.14 13.89 1.34
C GLN A 221 1.49 14.58 1.52
#